data_AF-A0A3D3M7J4-F1
#
_entry.id   AF-A0A3D3M7J4-F1
#
_cell.length_a   1.000
_cell.length_b   1.000
_cell.length_c   1.000
_cell.angle_alpha   90.00
_cell.angle_beta   90.00
_cell.angle_gamma   90.00
#
_symmetry.space_group_name_H-M   'P 1'
#
loop_
_entity.id
_entity.type
_entity.pdbx_description
1 polymer ?
#
loop_
_entity_poly.entity_id
_entity_poly.type
_entity_poly.pdbx_seq_one_letter_code
_entity_poly.pdbx_strand_id
1 'polypeptide(L)'
;MSSADPRADTATTPLQAEPLEQFLGSFTQTEVVYRYLDMLAERTRSLEQRIRLDEVNQLRRENKALRERLKKANAPSMALLVQYLPIIYHNFWNTVGPEELALHADSQDIPEVASPYEEPNEWRVMDMKHNFQRLSYQERSSIIDFCRQLTYPLRMRRSMQVLMEASV
;
A
#
# COMPACT_ATOMS: atom_id res chain seq x y z
N MET A 1 -85.43 6.93 83.00
CA MET A 1 -84.65 5.69 83.21
C MET A 1 -83.99 5.38 81.86
N SER A 2 -82.69 5.69 81.70
CA SER A 2 -81.57 4.71 81.54
C SER A 2 -81.49 4.17 80.09
N SER A 3 -80.38 4.12 79.36
CA SER A 3 -78.94 4.30 79.62
C SER A 3 -78.14 4.38 78.29
N ALA A 4 -77.00 5.07 78.34
CA ALA A 4 -75.68 4.75 77.74
C ALA A 4 -75.36 4.84 76.21
N ASP A 5 -74.32 5.65 75.92
CA ASP A 5 -73.36 5.64 74.77
C ASP A 5 -72.31 4.50 74.92
N PRO A 6 -71.58 3.99 73.87
CA PRO A 6 -70.41 4.68 73.28
C PRO A 6 -69.95 4.35 71.80
N ARG A 7 -69.10 5.27 71.28
CA ARG A 7 -68.12 5.33 70.14
C ARG A 7 -67.66 4.09 69.32
N ALA A 8 -67.36 4.31 68.01
CA ALA A 8 -66.17 3.87 67.20
C ALA A 8 -66.29 4.40 65.73
N ASP A 9 -65.52 5.39 65.25
CA ASP A 9 -64.21 5.40 64.55
C ASP A 9 -63.98 4.49 63.31
N THR A 10 -63.28 5.08 62.31
CA THR A 10 -62.63 4.53 61.08
C THR A 10 -63.50 4.38 59.81
N ALA A 11 -63.05 4.65 58.58
CA ALA A 11 -61.91 5.35 58.00
C ALA A 11 -62.20 5.40 56.48
N THR A 12 -62.48 6.58 55.92
CA THR A 12 -62.47 6.76 54.46
C THR A 12 -61.01 6.71 54.02
N THR A 13 -60.57 5.57 53.51
CA THR A 13 -59.25 5.40 52.90
C THR A 13 -59.28 6.02 51.50
N PRO A 14 -58.53 7.08 51.20
CA PRO A 14 -58.26 7.43 49.81
C PRO A 14 -57.29 6.36 49.27
N LEU A 15 -57.75 5.59 48.27
CA LEU A 15 -56.90 4.68 47.51
C LEU A 15 -55.74 5.48 46.93
N GLN A 16 -54.55 5.19 47.45
CA GLN A 16 -53.28 5.79 47.11
C GLN A 16 -53.02 5.67 45.61
N ALA A 17 -52.86 6.80 44.92
CA ALA A 17 -52.29 6.90 43.59
C ALA A 17 -50.74 6.74 43.60
N GLU A 18 -50.19 5.98 44.55
CA GLU A 18 -48.75 5.82 44.77
C GLU A 18 -48.26 4.43 44.35
N PRO A 19 -48.28 4.12 43.04
CA PRO A 19 -47.15 3.34 42.52
C PRO A 19 -46.58 3.90 41.20
N LEU A 20 -47.31 4.75 40.49
CA LEU A 20 -46.88 5.24 39.18
C LEU A 20 -45.90 6.41 39.29
N GLU A 21 -46.08 7.30 40.27
CA GLU A 21 -45.15 8.42 40.50
C GLU A 21 -43.81 7.95 41.08
N GLN A 22 -43.80 6.91 41.92
CA GLN A 22 -42.55 6.27 42.37
C GLN A 22 -41.85 5.52 41.24
N PHE A 23 -42.59 4.88 40.33
CA PHE A 23 -42.03 4.20 39.17
C PHE A 23 -41.46 5.20 38.15
N LEU A 24 -42.18 6.27 37.84
CA LEU A 24 -41.74 7.34 36.93
C LEU A 24 -40.66 8.24 37.54
N GLY A 25 -40.65 8.41 38.87
CA GLY A 25 -39.61 9.14 39.60
C GLY A 25 -38.27 8.40 39.65
N SER A 26 -38.27 7.07 39.48
CA SER A 26 -37.06 6.24 39.49
C SER A 26 -36.19 6.39 38.24
N PHE A 27 -36.77 6.84 37.12
CA PHE A 27 -36.05 7.17 35.88
C PHE A 27 -36.10 8.68 35.67
N THR A 28 -35.30 9.41 36.45
CA THR A 28 -35.12 10.85 36.24
C THR A 28 -34.73 11.10 34.78
N GLN A 29 -35.30 12.14 34.15
CA GLN A 29 -34.96 12.55 32.78
C GLN A 29 -33.44 12.63 32.56
N THR A 30 -32.70 12.96 33.61
CA THR A 30 -31.24 12.98 33.64
C THR A 30 -30.60 11.63 33.33
N GLU A 31 -31.09 10.52 33.90
CA GLU A 31 -30.54 9.18 33.63
C GLU A 31 -30.78 8.76 32.17
N VAL A 32 -31.95 9.10 31.62
CA VAL A 32 -32.28 8.89 30.20
C VAL A 32 -31.36 9.72 29.30
N VAL A 33 -31.09 10.97 29.67
CA VAL A 33 -30.16 11.86 28.97
C VAL A 33 -28.73 11.29 29.00
N TYR A 34 -28.24 10.82 30.14
CA TYR A 34 -26.91 10.22 30.24
C TYR A 34 -26.76 8.95 29.38
N ARG A 35 -27.76 8.05 29.40
CA ARG A 35 -27.75 6.87 28.51
C ARG A 35 -27.72 7.26 27.03
N TYR A 36 -28.42 8.33 26.66
CA TYR A 36 -28.39 8.83 25.29
C TYR A 36 -27.03 9.42 24.92
N LEU A 37 -26.40 10.17 25.82
CA LEU A 37 -25.04 10.69 25.63
C LEU A 37 -24.01 9.57 25.46
N ASP A 38 -24.10 8.50 26.27
CA ASP A 38 -23.23 7.33 26.14
C ASP A 38 -23.41 6.63 24.77
N MET A 39 -24.66 6.46 24.34
CA MET A 39 -24.97 5.87 23.03
C MET A 39 -24.39 6.72 21.87
N LEU A 40 -24.49 8.05 21.97
CA LEU A 40 -23.90 8.98 20.99
C LEU A 40 -22.38 8.89 20.98
N ALA A 41 -21.74 8.80 22.15
CA ALA A 41 -20.29 8.64 22.24
C ALA A 41 -19.82 7.31 21.62
N GLU A 42 -20.53 6.21 21.88
CA GLU A 42 -20.27 4.89 21.28
C GLU A 42 -20.40 4.92 19.75
N ARG A 43 -21.49 5.51 19.24
CA ARG A 43 -21.73 5.71 17.80
C ARG A 43 -20.64 6.55 17.15
N THR A 44 -20.22 7.63 17.80
CA THR A 44 -19.17 8.53 17.31
C THR A 44 -17.85 7.79 17.19
N ARG A 45 -17.43 7.06 18.23
CA ARG A 45 -16.21 6.24 18.20
C ARG A 45 -16.26 5.17 17.11
N SER A 46 -17.40 4.50 16.94
CA SER A 46 -17.58 3.49 15.89
C SER A 46 -17.47 4.09 14.49
N LEU A 47 -18.08 5.25 14.26
CA LEU A 47 -17.99 5.96 12.98
C LEU A 47 -16.56 6.42 12.69
N GLU A 48 -15.88 7.02 13.67
CA GLU A 48 -14.48 7.45 13.53
C GLU A 48 -13.56 6.28 13.19
N GLN A 49 -13.74 5.12 13.85
CA GLN A 49 -12.96 3.92 13.55
C GLN A 49 -13.17 3.43 12.12
N ARG A 50 -14.42 3.44 11.65
CA ARG A 50 -14.76 3.03 10.28
C ARG A 50 -14.16 3.99 9.25
N ILE A 51 -14.31 5.29 9.45
CA ILE A 51 -13.74 6.32 8.56
C ILE A 51 -12.22 6.16 8.49
N ARG A 52 -11.55 6.00 9.62
CA ARG A 52 -10.09 5.77 9.66
C ARG A 52 -9.70 4.51 8.91
N LEU A 53 -10.45 3.42 9.07
CA LEU A 53 -10.15 2.16 8.37
C LEU A 53 -10.34 2.31 6.85
N ASP A 54 -11.41 2.98 6.43
CA ASP A 54 -11.71 3.23 5.02
C ASP A 54 -10.64 4.12 4.37
N GLU A 55 -10.20 5.17 5.06
CA GLU A 55 -9.11 6.05 4.61
C GLU A 55 -7.79 5.27 4.45
N VAL A 56 -7.42 4.45 5.44
CA VAL A 56 -6.22 3.59 5.34
C VAL A 56 -6.32 2.62 4.16
N ASN A 57 -7.49 2.03 3.94
CA ASN A 57 -7.71 1.12 2.82
C ASN A 57 -7.69 1.84 1.47
N GLN A 58 -8.19 3.07 1.40
CA GLN A 58 -8.10 3.91 0.22
C GLN A 58 -6.64 4.26 -0.09
N LEU A 59 -5.90 4.78 0.89
CA LEU A 59 -4.48 5.13 0.73
C LEU A 59 -3.64 3.91 0.32
N ARG A 60 -3.92 2.72 0.87
CA ARG A 60 -3.25 1.48 0.46
C ARG A 60 -3.51 1.15 -1.02
N ARG A 61 -4.75 1.30 -1.49
CA ARG A 61 -5.10 1.07 -2.90
C ARG A 61 -4.40 2.08 -3.81
N GLU A 62 -4.42 3.36 -3.44
CA GLU A 62 -3.75 4.42 -4.19
C GLU A 62 -2.24 4.22 -4.24
N ASN A 63 -1.61 3.89 -3.11
CA ASN A 63 -0.17 3.62 -3.05
C ASN A 63 0.20 2.41 -3.91
N LYS A 64 -0.60 1.34 -3.89
CA LYS A 64 -0.41 0.18 -4.77
C LYS A 64 -0.50 0.58 -6.24
N ALA A 65 -1.54 1.32 -6.63
CA ALA A 65 -1.74 1.75 -8.00
C ALA A 65 -0.62 2.70 -8.48
N LEU A 66 -0.18 3.63 -7.63
CA LEU A 66 0.95 4.52 -7.93
C LEU A 66 2.26 3.75 -8.09
N ARG A 67 2.53 2.77 -7.22
CA ARG A 67 3.70 1.89 -7.37
C ARG A 67 3.65 1.10 -8.68
N GLU A 68 2.50 0.58 -9.06
CA GLU A 68 2.33 -0.12 -10.34
C GLU A 68 2.56 0.81 -11.54
N ARG A 69 2.05 2.05 -11.49
CA ARG A 69 2.32 3.06 -12.53
C ARG A 69 3.80 3.42 -12.63
N LEU A 70 4.46 3.60 -11.48
CA LEU A 70 5.90 3.88 -11.44
C LEU A 70 6.73 2.72 -11.98
N LYS A 71 6.36 1.48 -11.67
CA LYS A 71 7.04 0.29 -12.24
C LYS A 71 6.96 0.27 -13.75
N LYS A 72 5.79 0.58 -14.33
CA LYS A 72 5.63 0.65 -15.80
C LYS A 72 6.39 1.82 -16.41
N ALA A 73 6.38 2.98 -15.76
CA ALA A 73 7.09 4.16 -16.24
C ALA A 73 8.62 4.03 -16.16
N ASN A 74 9.12 3.29 -15.17
CA ASN A 74 10.55 3.05 -14.96
C ASN A 74 11.04 1.75 -15.58
N ALA A 75 10.23 1.07 -16.41
CA ALA A 75 10.70 -0.09 -17.15
C ALA A 75 11.78 0.37 -18.15
N PRO A 76 12.95 -0.28 -18.17
CA PRO A 76 14.00 0.10 -19.11
C PRO A 76 13.53 -0.13 -20.55
N SER A 77 13.84 0.80 -21.44
CA SER A 77 13.57 0.63 -22.87
C SER A 77 14.33 -0.58 -23.41
N MET A 78 13.65 -1.45 -24.17
CA MET A 78 14.26 -2.63 -24.79
C MET A 78 15.48 -2.26 -25.64
N ALA A 79 15.39 -1.15 -26.38
CA ALA A 79 16.50 -0.65 -27.19
C ALA A 79 17.75 -0.33 -26.33
N LEU A 80 17.55 0.24 -25.14
CA LEU A 80 18.66 0.54 -24.21
C LEU A 80 19.24 -0.75 -23.62
N LEU A 81 18.39 -1.72 -23.26
CA LEU A 81 18.86 -3.02 -22.76
C LEU A 81 19.73 -3.73 -23.81
N VAL A 82 19.25 -3.83 -25.05
CA VAL A 82 20.00 -4.45 -26.15
C VAL A 82 21.34 -3.77 -26.39
N GLN A 83 21.38 -2.44 -26.27
CA GLN A 83 22.57 -1.65 -26.50
C GLN A 83 23.60 -1.80 -25.36
N TYR A 84 23.16 -1.76 -24.10
CA TYR A 84 24.08 -1.65 -22.95
C TYR A 84 24.40 -2.97 -22.27
N LEU A 85 23.55 -4.01 -22.35
CA LEU A 85 23.83 -5.30 -21.70
C LEU A 85 25.14 -5.97 -22.17
N PRO A 86 25.50 -5.97 -23.48
CA PRO A 86 26.79 -6.51 -23.95
C PRO A 86 28.00 -5.67 -23.55
N ILE A 87 27.77 -4.40 -23.19
CA ILE A 87 28.79 -3.48 -22.67
C ILE A 87 28.99 -3.73 -21.17
N ILE A 88 27.93 -4.05 -20.44
CA ILE A 88 27.95 -4.34 -19.00
C ILE A 88 28.53 -5.73 -18.71
N TYR A 89 28.08 -6.74 -19.46
CA TYR A 89 28.45 -8.14 -19.25
C TYR A 89 29.29 -8.69 -20.41
N HIS A 90 30.22 -9.59 -20.08
CA HIS A 90 30.90 -10.40 -21.08
C HIS A 90 29.96 -11.46 -21.64
N ASN A 91 29.99 -11.64 -22.97
CA ASN A 91 29.26 -12.72 -23.66
C ASN A 91 27.76 -12.81 -23.29
N PHE A 92 27.11 -11.66 -23.10
CA PHE A 92 25.71 -11.60 -22.65
C PHE A 92 24.76 -12.43 -23.54
N TRP A 93 24.79 -12.18 -24.86
CA TRP A 93 23.93 -12.86 -25.83
C TRP A 93 24.23 -14.35 -26.05
N ASN A 94 25.37 -14.85 -25.53
CA ASN A 94 25.66 -16.28 -25.49
C ASN A 94 25.05 -16.97 -24.26
N THR A 95 24.55 -16.20 -23.29
CA THR A 95 23.99 -16.71 -22.03
C THR A 95 22.48 -16.46 -21.92
N VAL A 96 22.02 -15.28 -22.37
CA VAL A 96 20.61 -14.86 -22.32
C VAL A 96 20.10 -14.71 -23.74
N GLY A 97 19.06 -15.45 -24.09
CA GLY A 97 18.41 -15.34 -25.39
C GLY A 97 17.57 -14.06 -25.54
N PRO A 98 17.31 -13.56 -26.76
CA PRO A 98 16.43 -12.41 -26.98
C PRO A 98 15.01 -12.57 -26.43
N GLU A 99 14.44 -13.77 -26.55
CA GLU A 99 13.11 -14.09 -25.98
C GLU A 99 13.11 -14.05 -24.46
N GLU A 100 14.18 -14.57 -23.84
CA GLU A 100 14.35 -14.54 -22.39
C GLU A 100 14.50 -13.10 -21.89
N LEU A 101 15.24 -12.26 -22.62
CA LEU A 101 15.36 -10.85 -22.29
C LEU A 101 14.00 -10.16 -22.29
N ALA A 102 13.18 -10.40 -23.32
CA ALA A 102 11.83 -9.85 -23.42
C ALA A 102 10.95 -10.29 -22.23
N LEU A 103 11.06 -11.56 -21.83
CA LEU A 103 10.35 -12.09 -20.66
C LEU A 103 10.78 -11.39 -19.36
N HIS A 104 12.08 -11.21 -19.13
CA HIS A 104 12.59 -10.53 -17.94
C HIS A 104 12.24 -9.04 -17.91
N ALA A 105 12.14 -8.41 -19.08
CA ALA A 105 11.76 -7.01 -19.22
C ALA A 105 10.24 -6.78 -19.15
N ASP A 106 9.44 -7.84 -19.01
CA ASP A 106 7.97 -7.81 -19.14
C ASP A 106 7.53 -7.09 -20.43
N SER A 107 8.29 -7.32 -21.50
CA SER A 107 8.12 -6.69 -22.81
C SER A 107 7.60 -7.70 -23.82
N GLN A 108 6.65 -7.27 -24.65
CA GLN A 108 6.19 -8.04 -25.81
C GLN A 108 7.13 -7.89 -27.02
N ASP A 109 8.01 -6.90 -26.99
CA ASP A 109 9.00 -6.65 -28.03
C ASP A 109 10.21 -7.56 -27.84
N ILE A 110 10.39 -8.50 -28.78
CA ILE A 110 11.53 -9.42 -28.81
C ILE A 110 12.58 -8.80 -29.74
N PRO A 111 13.77 -8.45 -29.23
CA PRO A 111 14.76 -7.79 -30.05
C PRO A 111 15.39 -8.74 -31.07
N GLU A 112 15.58 -8.26 -32.30
CA GLU A 112 16.35 -8.98 -33.30
C GLU A 112 17.84 -8.82 -33.03
N VAL A 113 18.49 -9.91 -32.61
CA VAL A 113 19.94 -9.96 -32.36
C VAL A 113 20.58 -10.86 -33.41
N ALA A 114 21.56 -10.33 -34.14
CA ALA A 114 22.31 -11.10 -35.12
C ALA A 114 23.04 -12.26 -34.42
N SER A 115 22.86 -13.47 -34.97
CA SER A 115 23.58 -14.67 -34.56
C SER A 115 24.57 -15.05 -35.66
N PRO A 116 25.89 -15.13 -35.38
CA PRO A 116 26.56 -14.92 -34.09
C PRO A 116 26.71 -13.43 -33.72
N TYR A 117 26.61 -13.13 -32.43
CA TYR A 117 26.83 -11.78 -31.92
C TYR A 117 28.33 -11.50 -31.72
N GLU A 118 28.84 -10.42 -32.33
CA GLU A 118 30.22 -9.99 -32.14
C GLU A 118 30.40 -9.25 -30.81
N GLU A 119 31.29 -9.76 -29.95
CA GLU A 119 31.56 -9.13 -28.66
C GLU A 119 32.22 -7.75 -28.85
N PRO A 120 31.73 -6.67 -28.19
CA PRO A 120 32.28 -5.34 -28.36
C PRO A 120 33.72 -5.27 -27.87
N ASN A 121 34.60 -4.67 -28.69
CA ASN A 121 35.99 -4.42 -28.33
C ASN A 121 36.11 -3.41 -27.17
N GLU A 122 37.28 -3.35 -26.53
CA GLU A 122 37.49 -2.48 -25.36
C GLU A 122 37.25 -0.99 -25.65
N TRP A 123 37.63 -0.52 -26.85
CA TRP A 123 37.41 0.86 -27.25
C TRP A 123 35.91 1.20 -27.32
N ARG A 124 35.11 0.34 -27.95
CA ARG A 124 33.65 0.49 -28.02
C ARG A 124 33.00 0.39 -26.64
N VAL A 125 33.50 -0.47 -25.76
CA VAL A 125 33.04 -0.55 -24.36
C VAL A 125 33.28 0.78 -23.64
N MET A 126 34.44 1.41 -23.82
CA MET A 126 34.77 2.68 -23.17
C MET A 126 33.94 3.85 -23.73
N ASP A 127 33.73 3.91 -25.05
CA ASP A 127 32.85 4.90 -25.67
C ASP A 127 31.40 4.75 -25.21
N MET A 128 30.89 3.52 -25.22
CA MET A 128 29.54 3.21 -24.72
C MET A 128 29.39 3.47 -23.23
N LYS A 129 30.43 3.25 -22.42
CA LYS A 129 30.44 3.64 -21.00
C LYS A 129 30.25 5.14 -20.82
N HIS A 130 30.95 5.96 -21.62
CA HIS A 130 30.78 7.40 -21.57
C HIS A 130 29.35 7.81 -21.98
N ASN A 131 28.78 7.16 -23.01
CA ASN A 131 27.39 7.39 -23.40
C ASN A 131 26.40 6.95 -22.31
N PHE A 132 26.65 5.82 -21.66
CA PHE A 132 25.86 5.35 -20.51
C PHE A 132 25.86 6.38 -19.38
N GLN A 133 27.00 7.01 -19.07
CA GLN A 133 27.09 8.04 -18.04
C GLN A 133 26.30 9.31 -18.37
N ARG A 134 26.07 9.59 -19.67
CA ARG A 134 25.30 10.75 -20.16
C ARG A 134 23.79 10.51 -20.21
N LEU A 135 23.34 9.27 -20.07
CA LEU A 135 21.92 8.95 -19.94
C LEU A 135 21.30 9.66 -18.72
N SER A 136 19.99 9.88 -18.78
CA SER A 136 19.26 10.44 -17.64
C SER A 136 19.39 9.53 -16.41
N TYR A 137 19.17 10.08 -15.22
CA TYR A 137 19.19 9.28 -13.99
C TYR A 137 18.17 8.13 -14.05
N GLN A 138 16.97 8.37 -14.57
CA GLN A 138 15.90 7.37 -14.69
C GLN A 138 16.27 6.21 -15.63
N GLU A 139 16.89 6.50 -16.78
CA GLU A 139 17.34 5.47 -17.72
C GLU A 139 18.47 4.63 -17.13
N ARG A 140 19.44 5.26 -16.46
CA ARG A 140 20.53 4.53 -15.80
C ARG A 140 20.00 3.66 -14.67
N SER A 141 19.12 4.21 -13.82
CA SER A 141 18.56 3.46 -12.69
C SER A 141 17.73 2.27 -13.16
N SER A 142 16.91 2.44 -14.20
CA SER A 142 16.11 1.34 -14.76
C SER A 142 16.97 0.21 -15.33
N ILE A 143 18.06 0.52 -16.04
CA ILE A 143 19.01 -0.50 -16.53
C ILE A 143 19.73 -1.19 -15.36
N ILE A 144 20.16 -0.45 -14.35
CA ILE A 144 20.84 -1.01 -13.17
C ILE A 144 19.90 -1.92 -12.37
N ASP A 145 18.66 -1.48 -12.14
CA ASP A 145 17.66 -2.26 -11.42
C ASP A 145 17.27 -3.52 -12.19
N PHE A 146 17.24 -3.46 -13.52
CA PHE A 146 17.08 -4.63 -14.37
C PHE A 146 18.24 -5.61 -14.22
N CYS A 147 19.48 -5.12 -14.30
CA CYS A 147 20.67 -5.94 -14.11
C CYS A 147 20.70 -6.67 -12.75
N ARG A 148 20.15 -6.05 -11.70
CA ARG A 148 20.02 -6.67 -10.36
C ARG A 148 18.97 -7.78 -10.29
N GLN A 149 17.99 -7.77 -11.18
CA GLN A 149 16.91 -8.78 -11.25
C GLN A 149 17.34 -10.03 -12.04
N LEU A 150 18.36 -9.92 -12.89
CA LEU A 150 18.89 -11.05 -13.67
C LEU A 150 19.51 -12.10 -12.74
N THR A 151 18.99 -13.33 -12.81
CA THR A 151 19.44 -14.47 -11.97
C THR A 151 20.56 -15.30 -12.63
N TYR A 152 21.10 -14.84 -13.76
CA TYR A 152 22.10 -15.57 -14.54
C TYR A 152 23.52 -15.39 -14.00
N PRO A 153 24.42 -16.38 -14.15
CA PRO A 153 25.83 -16.28 -13.76
C PRO A 153 26.64 -15.42 -14.76
N LEU A 154 26.24 -14.16 -14.94
CA LEU A 154 26.85 -13.23 -15.88
C LEU A 154 28.13 -12.60 -15.28
N ARG A 155 29.18 -12.51 -16.10
CA ARG A 155 30.43 -11.85 -15.70
C ARG A 155 30.40 -10.38 -16.10
N MET A 156 30.29 -9.51 -15.11
CA MET A 156 30.32 -8.06 -15.32
C MET A 156 31.74 -7.58 -15.68
N ARG A 157 31.85 -6.65 -16.64
CA ARG A 157 33.14 -6.03 -17.01
C ARG A 157 33.63 -5.12 -15.89
N ARG A 158 34.92 -5.19 -15.55
CA ARG A 158 35.53 -4.34 -14.50
C ARG A 158 35.30 -2.84 -14.72
N SER A 159 35.32 -2.39 -15.97
CA SER A 159 35.08 -0.99 -16.34
C SER A 159 33.69 -0.50 -15.96
N MET A 160 32.71 -1.40 -15.87
CA MET A 160 31.30 -1.10 -15.55
C MET A 160 30.95 -1.41 -14.08
N GLN A 161 31.66 -2.32 -13.41
CA GLN A 161 31.45 -2.66 -11.99
C GLN A 161 31.38 -1.43 -11.08
N VAL A 162 32.38 -0.55 -11.19
CA VAL A 162 32.47 0.67 -10.38
C VAL A 162 31.25 1.59 -10.57
N LEU A 163 30.68 1.64 -11.79
CA LEU A 163 29.51 2.48 -12.06
C LEU A 163 28.22 1.91 -11.50
N MET A 164 28.10 0.59 -11.45
CA MET A 164 26.90 -0.09 -10.94
C MET A 164 26.88 -0.13 -9.41
N GLU A 165 28.05 -0.14 -8.77
CA GLU A 165 28.21 -0.03 -7.32
C GLU A 165 28.04 1.41 -6.81
N ALA A 166 28.50 2.41 -7.57
CA ALA A 166 28.42 3.82 -7.18
C ALA A 166 27.00 4.42 -7.26
N SER A 167 26.06 3.72 -7.89
CA SER A 167 24.65 4.11 -8.00
C SER A 167 23.76 3.61 -6.85
N VAL A 168 24.35 3.25 -5.71
CA VAL A 168 23.67 2.89 -4.45
C VAL A 168 23.55 4.10 -3.55
#